data_AF-A0AAD9ADD7-F1
#
_entry.id   AF-A0AAD9ADD7-F1
#
_cell.length_a   1.000
_cell.length_b   1.000
_cell.length_c   1.000
_cell.angle_alpha   90.00
_cell.angle_beta   90.00
_cell.angle_gamma   90.00
#
_symmetry.space_group_name_H-M   'P 1'
#
loop_
_entity.id
_entity.type
_entity.pdbx_description
1 polymer ?
#
loop_
_entity_poly.entity_id
_entity_poly.type
_entity_poly.pdbx_seq_one_letter_code
_entity_poly.pdbx_strand_id
1 'polypeptide(L)'
;MSGEHTAFFYGKQMEPKVFFTVTQGDGKPAQAIKDLYTFTPAVLHEYTRHRVNKADYPGMIPEKGGSVLGIFATGLTDVNVMKLDFFEGGEYEKKVVTVKVRGADGKEEDKQTTAYIYKRPENLDRREWSFEEFRKDKMHVWTRESYVFEGCDDYAEFEKV
;
A
#
# COMPACT_ATOMS: atom_id res chain seq x y z
N MET A 1 -6.75 -10.56 19.37
CA MET A 1 -7.93 -10.02 18.67
C MET A 1 -7.41 -9.24 17.48
N SER A 2 -7.95 -9.50 16.29
CA SER A 2 -7.71 -8.65 15.11
C SER A 2 -8.32 -7.27 15.39
N GLY A 3 -7.68 -6.21 14.89
CA GLY A 3 -8.19 -4.85 15.10
C GLY A 3 -9.24 -4.44 14.08
N GLU A 4 -10.01 -3.41 14.41
CA GLU A 4 -11.13 -2.93 13.59
C GLU A 4 -10.70 -1.92 12.51
N HIS A 5 -9.44 -1.46 12.53
CA HIS A 5 -8.97 -0.45 11.60
C HIS A 5 -8.61 -1.06 10.25
N THR A 6 -8.74 -0.23 9.22
CA THR A 6 -8.36 -0.54 7.85
C THR A 6 -7.47 0.55 7.28
N ALA A 7 -6.56 0.16 6.39
CA ALA A 7 -5.72 1.11 5.67
C ALA A 7 -5.51 0.69 4.21
N PHE A 8 -5.29 1.67 3.35
CA PHE A 8 -4.87 1.48 1.96
C PHE A 8 -3.38 1.81 1.82
N PHE A 9 -2.62 0.83 1.34
CA PHE A 9 -1.19 0.95 1.08
C PHE A 9 -0.91 0.96 -0.42
N TYR A 10 -0.06 1.90 -0.86
CA TYR A 10 0.26 2.10 -2.28
C TYR A 10 1.77 2.18 -2.55
N GLY A 11 2.60 1.84 -1.56
CA GLY A 11 4.05 1.96 -1.64
C GLY A 11 4.78 0.82 -0.94
N LYS A 12 5.81 1.14 -0.14
CA LYS A 12 6.69 0.15 0.50
C LYS A 12 5.93 -0.87 1.36
N GLN A 13 4.83 -0.45 2.00
CA GLN A 13 4.00 -1.30 2.86
C GLN A 13 3.14 -2.31 2.10
N MET A 14 3.10 -2.26 0.76
CA MET A 14 2.53 -3.34 -0.05
C MET A 14 3.39 -4.61 0.02
N GLU A 15 4.66 -4.52 0.44
CA GLU A 15 5.51 -5.68 0.71
C GLU A 15 5.22 -6.22 2.13
N PRO A 16 4.71 -7.46 2.26
CA PRO A 16 4.33 -8.00 3.57
C PRO A 16 5.47 -7.96 4.58
N LYS A 17 6.72 -8.19 4.16
CA LYS A 17 7.88 -8.11 5.07
C LYS A 17 8.04 -6.72 5.69
N VAL A 18 7.85 -5.66 4.90
CA VAL A 18 7.92 -4.27 5.38
C VAL A 18 6.75 -4.01 6.33
N PHE A 19 5.53 -4.39 5.93
CA PHE A 19 4.34 -4.23 6.76
C PHE A 19 4.52 -4.88 8.14
N PHE A 20 4.93 -6.15 8.21
CA PHE A 20 5.11 -6.86 9.47
C PHE A 20 6.27 -6.30 10.30
N THR A 21 7.36 -5.88 9.65
CA THR A 21 8.46 -5.20 10.36
C THR A 21 7.98 -3.93 11.06
N VAL A 22 7.16 -3.11 10.38
CA VAL A 22 6.62 -1.87 10.95
C VAL A 22 5.59 -2.17 12.04
N THR A 23 4.64 -3.06 11.78
CA THR A 23 3.48 -3.28 12.66
C THR A 23 3.77 -4.22 13.82
N GLN A 24 4.63 -5.22 13.63
CA GLN A 24 4.97 -6.26 14.60
C GLN A 24 6.40 -6.17 15.13
N GLY A 25 7.29 -5.44 14.45
CA GLY A 25 8.72 -5.43 14.79
C GLY A 25 9.50 -6.64 14.26
N ASP A 26 8.83 -7.53 13.52
CA ASP A 26 9.39 -8.74 12.93
C ASP A 26 8.87 -8.88 11.49
N GLY A 27 9.77 -9.03 10.52
CA GLY A 27 9.43 -9.19 9.11
C GLY A 27 8.95 -10.60 8.73
N LYS A 28 9.07 -11.58 9.63
CA LYS A 28 8.62 -12.97 9.42
C LYS A 28 7.88 -13.50 10.67
N PRO A 29 6.78 -12.86 11.08
CA PRO A 29 6.05 -13.30 12.25
C PRO A 29 5.43 -14.69 12.04
N ALA A 30 5.06 -15.35 13.13
CA ALA A 30 4.37 -16.64 13.10
C ALA A 30 3.06 -16.56 12.30
N GLN A 31 2.63 -17.69 11.71
CA GLN A 31 1.44 -17.75 10.85
C GLN A 31 0.18 -17.22 11.56
N ALA A 32 0.00 -17.54 12.84
CA ALA A 32 -1.12 -17.06 13.64
C ALA A 32 -1.21 -15.52 13.74
N ILE A 33 -0.08 -14.80 13.59
CA ILE A 33 -0.07 -13.34 13.54
C ILE A 33 -0.40 -12.85 12.14
N LYS A 34 0.08 -13.53 11.10
CA LYS A 34 -0.25 -13.21 9.70
C LYS A 34 -1.75 -13.33 9.46
N ASP A 35 -2.37 -14.37 10.00
CA ASP A 35 -3.81 -14.67 9.88
C ASP A 35 -4.71 -13.61 10.55
N LEU A 36 -4.15 -12.70 11.37
CA LEU A 36 -4.89 -11.58 11.93
C LEU A 36 -5.18 -10.48 10.90
N TYR A 37 -4.47 -10.50 9.76
CA TYR A 37 -4.55 -9.48 8.72
C TYR A 37 -5.11 -10.07 7.43
N THR A 38 -5.96 -9.31 6.76
CA THR A 38 -6.38 -9.63 5.39
C THR A 38 -5.87 -8.53 4.47
N PHE A 39 -5.32 -8.91 3.33
CA PHE A 39 -4.82 -8.02 2.31
C PHE A 39 -5.58 -8.30 1.01
N THR A 40 -6.20 -7.28 0.45
CA THR A 40 -7.02 -7.40 -0.75
C THR A 40 -6.63 -6.32 -1.76
N PRO A 41 -6.42 -6.66 -3.04
CA PRO A 41 -6.18 -5.65 -4.07
C PRO A 41 -7.31 -4.63 -4.13
N ALA A 42 -6.93 -3.36 -4.23
CA ALA A 42 -7.88 -2.26 -4.30
C ALA A 42 -7.35 -1.12 -5.17
N VAL A 43 -8.27 -0.35 -5.73
CA VAL A 43 -7.98 0.84 -6.54
C VAL A 43 -8.54 2.08 -5.86
N LEU A 44 -7.74 3.13 -5.77
CA LEU A 44 -8.15 4.45 -5.35
C LEU A 44 -8.23 5.37 -6.57
N HIS A 45 -9.41 5.89 -6.87
CA HIS A 45 -9.63 6.85 -7.96
C HIS A 45 -9.42 8.29 -7.50
N GLU A 46 -9.14 9.20 -8.44
CA GLU A 46 -8.90 10.64 -8.21
C GLU A 46 -7.60 10.94 -7.45
N TYR A 47 -6.63 10.01 -7.55
CA TYR A 47 -5.28 10.16 -7.00
C TYR A 47 -4.26 9.62 -8.00
N THR A 48 -3.04 10.15 -7.96
CA THR A 48 -1.91 9.65 -8.73
C THR A 48 -0.71 9.43 -7.81
N ARG A 49 0.06 8.38 -8.10
CA ARG A 49 1.25 7.99 -7.35
C ARG A 49 2.51 8.40 -8.11
N HIS A 50 3.27 9.29 -7.51
CA HIS A 50 4.52 9.80 -8.09
C HIS A 50 5.73 9.35 -7.30
N ARG A 51 6.90 9.39 -7.94
CA ARG A 51 8.17 9.19 -7.24
C ARG A 51 8.52 10.46 -6.45
N VAL A 52 8.93 10.31 -5.19
CA VAL A 52 9.50 11.42 -4.43
C VAL A 52 10.95 11.67 -4.90
N ASN A 53 11.29 12.93 -5.16
CA ASN A 53 12.61 13.32 -5.66
C ASN A 53 13.73 12.83 -4.73
N LYS A 54 14.72 12.14 -5.32
CA LYS A 54 15.88 11.57 -4.62
C LYS A 54 15.52 10.58 -3.51
N ALA A 55 14.32 10.01 -3.56
CA ALA A 55 13.84 9.02 -2.62
C ALA A 55 13.40 7.74 -3.33
N ASP A 56 13.49 6.64 -2.59
CA ASP A 56 13.12 5.28 -3.03
C ASP A 56 11.67 4.93 -2.63
N TYR A 57 10.84 5.94 -2.34
CA TYR A 57 9.45 5.76 -1.91
C TYR A 57 8.50 6.67 -2.68
N PRO A 58 7.24 6.23 -2.88
CA PRO A 58 6.26 7.02 -3.61
C PRO A 58 5.55 8.05 -2.72
N GLY A 59 5.05 9.10 -3.34
CA GLY A 59 4.07 10.02 -2.75
C GLY A 59 2.79 10.00 -3.56
N MET A 60 1.64 9.84 -2.90
CA MET A 60 0.33 9.92 -3.53
C MET A 60 -0.30 11.27 -3.24
N ILE A 61 -0.84 11.91 -4.29
CA ILE A 61 -1.53 13.20 -4.21
C ILE A 61 -2.87 13.12 -4.96
N PRO A 62 -3.86 13.96 -4.60
CA PRO A 62 -5.11 14.05 -5.35
C PRO A 62 -4.83 14.55 -6.77
N GLU A 63 -5.33 13.82 -7.77
CA GLU A 63 -5.22 14.20 -9.17
C GLU A 63 -6.43 13.64 -9.95
N LYS A 64 -7.18 14.54 -10.59
CA LYS A 64 -8.43 14.19 -11.26
C LYS A 64 -8.17 13.27 -12.46
N GLY A 65 -8.94 12.17 -12.55
CA GLY A 65 -8.75 11.16 -13.58
C GLY A 65 -7.58 10.20 -13.34
N GLY A 66 -6.83 10.39 -12.26
CA GLY A 66 -5.81 9.44 -11.80
C GLY A 66 -6.42 8.21 -11.12
N SER A 67 -5.65 7.13 -11.10
CA SER A 67 -5.97 5.96 -10.28
C SER A 67 -4.71 5.32 -9.71
N VAL A 68 -4.78 4.86 -8.47
CA VAL A 68 -3.67 4.18 -7.79
C VAL A 68 -4.09 2.77 -7.41
N LEU A 69 -3.39 1.78 -7.94
CA LEU A 69 -3.48 0.40 -7.49
C LEU A 69 -2.70 0.23 -6.18
N GLY A 70 -3.30 -0.47 -5.22
CA GLY A 70 -2.70 -0.76 -3.94
C GLY A 70 -3.38 -1.91 -3.22
N ILE A 71 -3.17 -1.97 -1.92
CA ILE A 71 -3.66 -3.03 -1.04
C ILE A 71 -4.54 -2.42 0.05
N PHE A 72 -5.78 -2.90 0.12
CA PHE A 72 -6.67 -2.69 1.25
C PHE A 72 -6.35 -3.73 2.33
N ALA A 73 -5.87 -3.25 3.48
CA ALA A 73 -5.52 -4.08 4.63
C ALA A 73 -6.56 -3.92 5.75
N THR A 74 -6.95 -5.05 6.35
CA THR A 74 -7.82 -5.10 7.53
C THR A 74 -7.13 -5.82 8.69
N GLY A 75 -7.71 -5.73 9.89
CA GLY A 75 -7.15 -6.37 11.09
C GLY A 75 -6.18 -5.48 11.87
N LEU A 76 -6.09 -4.19 11.53
CA LEU A 76 -5.18 -3.25 12.17
C LEU A 76 -5.68 -2.84 13.55
N THR A 77 -4.87 -3.03 14.57
CA THR A 77 -5.14 -2.53 15.94
C THR A 77 -4.72 -1.06 16.08
N ASP A 78 -5.16 -0.39 17.14
CA ASP A 78 -4.71 0.98 17.45
C ASP A 78 -3.18 1.07 17.54
N VAL A 79 -2.53 0.04 18.08
CA VAL A 79 -1.06 -0.04 18.14
C VAL A 79 -0.45 -0.14 16.75
N ASN A 80 -1.07 -0.87 15.83
CA ASN A 80 -0.60 -0.91 14.44
C ASN A 80 -0.74 0.47 13.77
N VAL A 81 -1.88 1.14 13.96
CA VAL A 81 -2.10 2.49 13.43
C VAL A 81 -1.07 3.47 13.99
N MET A 82 -0.81 3.47 15.29
CA MET A 82 0.21 4.33 15.91
C MET A 82 1.62 4.08 15.35
N LYS A 83 2.00 2.82 15.12
CA LYS A 83 3.29 2.47 14.52
C LYS A 83 3.38 2.93 13.06
N LEU A 84 2.29 2.81 12.31
CA LEU A 84 2.21 3.30 10.93
C LEU A 84 2.32 4.84 10.88
N ASP A 85 1.61 5.54 11.76
CA ASP A 85 1.69 7.01 11.88
C ASP A 85 3.14 7.46 12.17
N PHE A 86 3.83 6.75 13.07
CA PHE A 86 5.24 7.03 13.37
C PHE A 86 6.17 6.73 12.19
N PHE A 87 5.92 5.65 11.45
CA PHE A 87 6.73 5.23 10.30
C PHE A 87 6.61 6.20 9.11
N GLU A 88 5.40 6.66 8.80
CA GLU A 88 5.16 7.63 7.72
C GLU A 88 5.64 9.03 8.12
N GLY A 89 5.57 9.33 9.42
CA GLY A 89 6.13 10.54 10.00
C GLY A 89 5.44 11.81 9.50
N GLY A 90 6.18 12.92 9.56
CA GLY A 90 5.64 14.25 9.26
C GLY A 90 5.35 14.51 7.78
N GLU A 91 5.85 13.66 6.86
CA GLU A 91 5.76 13.88 5.42
C GLU A 91 4.38 13.56 4.83
N TYR A 92 3.62 12.69 5.50
CA TYR A 92 2.31 12.26 5.06
C TYR A 92 1.21 12.74 6.03
N GLU A 93 0.01 12.87 5.49
CA GLU A 93 -1.22 13.17 6.21
C GLU A 93 -2.16 11.97 6.09
N LYS A 94 -2.61 11.42 7.21
CA LYS A 94 -3.62 10.35 7.21
C LYS A 94 -4.99 10.94 6.85
N LYS A 95 -5.61 10.45 5.77
CA LYS A 95 -6.95 10.85 5.31
C LYS A 95 -7.86 9.64 5.15
N VAL A 96 -9.15 9.87 5.34
CA VAL A 96 -10.17 8.90 4.96
C VAL A 96 -10.38 8.99 3.45
N VAL A 97 -10.33 7.85 2.79
CA VAL A 97 -10.52 7.69 1.34
C VAL A 97 -11.49 6.54 1.08
N THR A 98 -12.11 6.54 -0.11
CA THR A 98 -12.93 5.43 -0.58
C THR A 98 -12.16 4.67 -1.66
N VAL A 99 -11.91 3.40 -1.41
CA VAL A 99 -11.22 2.50 -2.35
C VAL A 99 -12.19 1.47 -2.88
N LYS A 100 -12.01 1.09 -4.13
CA LYS A 100 -12.72 0.01 -4.77
C LYS A 100 -11.93 -1.28 -4.57
N VAL A 101 -12.45 -2.18 -3.74
CA VAL A 101 -11.81 -3.45 -3.38
C VAL A 101 -12.36 -4.56 -4.26
N ARG A 102 -11.48 -5.41 -4.82
CA ARG A 102 -11.90 -6.60 -5.56
C ARG A 102 -11.89 -7.82 -4.66
N GLY A 103 -13.07 -8.33 -4.32
CA GLY A 103 -13.23 -9.56 -3.56
C GLY A 103 -12.78 -10.81 -4.35
N ALA A 104 -12.52 -11.91 -3.65
CA ALA A 104 -12.15 -13.19 -4.25
C ALA A 104 -13.28 -13.77 -5.14
N ASP A 105 -14.52 -13.33 -4.94
CA ASP A 105 -15.68 -13.66 -5.78
C ASP A 105 -15.78 -12.80 -7.05
N GLY A 106 -14.78 -11.94 -7.30
CA GLY A 106 -14.71 -11.04 -8.46
C GLY A 106 -15.59 -9.81 -8.34
N LYS A 107 -16.33 -9.62 -7.24
CA LYS A 107 -17.14 -8.43 -7.01
C LYS A 107 -16.29 -7.26 -6.57
N GLU A 108 -16.67 -6.09 -7.05
CA GLU A 108 -16.07 -4.82 -6.65
C GLU A 108 -16.97 -4.15 -5.61
N GLU A 109 -16.39 -3.74 -4.49
CA GLU A 109 -17.09 -3.02 -3.43
C GLU A 109 -16.31 -1.77 -3.03
N ASP A 110 -17.04 -0.67 -2.86
CA ASP A 110 -16.48 0.56 -2.31
C ASP A 110 -16.33 0.42 -0.79
N LYS A 111 -15.12 0.62 -0.28
CA LYS A 111 -14.81 0.59 1.16
C LYS A 111 -14.15 1.90 1.58
N GLN A 112 -14.65 2.48 2.67
CA GLN A 112 -13.98 3.59 3.33
C GLN A 112 -12.81 3.08 4.17
N THR A 113 -11.67 3.74 4.06
CA THR A 113 -10.44 3.35 4.75
C THR A 113 -9.52 4.54 4.95
N THR A 114 -8.40 4.33 5.62
CA THR A 114 -7.39 5.38 5.82
C THR A 114 -6.22 5.22 4.84
N ALA A 115 -5.72 6.31 4.28
CA ALA A 115 -4.53 6.33 3.45
C ALA A 115 -3.62 7.49 3.85
N TYR A 116 -2.33 7.32 3.66
CA TYR A 116 -1.32 8.36 3.91
C TYR A 116 -1.10 9.18 2.64
N ILE A 117 -1.49 10.45 2.64
CA ILE A 117 -1.37 11.34 1.48
C ILE A 117 -0.12 12.22 1.62
N TYR A 118 0.68 12.35 0.57
CA TYR A 118 1.93 13.12 0.65
C TYR A 118 1.65 14.61 0.75
N LYS A 119 2.31 15.31 1.68
CA LYS A 119 2.04 16.73 1.97
C LYS A 119 2.74 17.72 1.04
N ARG A 120 3.80 17.30 0.36
CA ARG A 120 4.70 18.19 -0.40
C ARG A 120 4.76 17.86 -1.89
N PRO A 121 3.70 18.15 -2.67
CA PRO A 121 3.69 17.90 -4.12
C PRO A 121 4.92 18.48 -4.87
N GLU A 122 5.52 19.57 -4.36
CA GLU A 122 6.72 20.19 -4.92
C GLU A 122 7.96 19.27 -4.93
N ASN A 123 7.97 18.25 -4.08
CA ASN A 123 9.05 17.25 -4.02
C ASN A 123 8.78 16.03 -4.89
N LEU A 124 7.68 15.99 -5.64
CA LEU A 124 7.36 14.87 -6.52
C LEU A 124 7.99 15.08 -7.91
N ASP A 125 8.56 14.00 -8.45
CA ASP A 125 8.89 13.92 -9.85
C ASP A 125 7.59 13.73 -10.66
N ARG A 126 7.54 14.25 -11.88
CA ARG A 126 6.41 14.05 -12.80
C ARG A 126 6.32 12.61 -13.31
N ARG A 127 7.34 11.79 -13.06
CA ARG A 127 7.31 10.36 -13.38
C ARG A 127 6.42 9.61 -12.39
N GLU A 128 5.52 8.79 -12.94
CA GLU A 128 4.80 7.80 -12.17
C GLU A 128 5.77 6.82 -11.51
N TRP A 129 5.44 6.41 -10.29
CA TRP A 129 6.25 5.41 -9.59
C TRP A 129 5.76 4.00 -9.95
N SER A 130 6.65 3.19 -10.52
CA SER A 130 6.39 1.77 -10.79
C SER A 130 6.80 0.91 -9.59
N PHE A 131 5.90 0.02 -9.18
CA PHE A 131 6.17 -0.95 -8.12
C PHE A 131 7.19 -2.00 -8.59
N GLU A 132 7.20 -2.34 -9.89
CA GLU A 132 8.15 -3.27 -10.46
C GLU A 132 9.60 -2.73 -10.45
N GLU A 133 9.80 -1.44 -10.69
CA GLU A 133 11.13 -0.81 -10.57
C GLU A 133 11.65 -0.89 -9.13
N PHE A 134 10.79 -0.64 -8.14
CA PHE A 134 11.12 -0.82 -6.73
C PHE A 134 11.51 -2.28 -6.40
N ARG A 135 10.77 -3.25 -6.97
CA ARG A 135 11.07 -4.68 -6.81
C ARG A 135 12.40 -5.05 -7.47
N LYS A 136 12.65 -4.62 -8.71
CA LYS A 136 13.86 -4.96 -9.49
C LYS A 136 15.13 -4.34 -8.90
N ASP A 137 15.10 -3.07 -8.50
CA ASP A 137 16.30 -2.35 -8.07
C ASP A 137 16.83 -2.83 -6.69
N LYS A 138 15.94 -3.38 -5.84
CA LYS A 138 16.30 -3.91 -4.50
C LYS A 138 16.24 -5.43 -4.36
N MET A 139 16.00 -6.19 -5.44
CA MET A 139 16.01 -7.66 -5.39
C MET A 139 17.41 -8.22 -5.09
N HIS A 140 18.51 -7.56 -5.47
CA HIS A 140 19.87 -8.12 -5.29
C HIS A 140 20.40 -8.10 -3.84
N VAL A 141 19.71 -7.46 -2.89
CA VAL A 141 20.08 -7.48 -1.46
C VAL A 141 19.15 -8.38 -0.64
N TRP A 142 18.03 -8.84 -1.20
CA TRP A 142 16.94 -9.43 -0.39
C TRP A 142 16.26 -10.68 -0.96
N THR A 143 16.73 -11.24 -2.08
CA THR A 143 16.19 -12.50 -2.63
C THR A 143 16.85 -13.72 -1.99
N ARG A 144 16.12 -14.38 -1.10
CA ARG A 144 16.09 -15.84 -1.19
C ARG A 144 14.70 -16.45 -1.31
N GLU A 145 13.61 -15.77 -0.95
CA GLU A 145 12.27 -16.29 -1.25
C GLU A 145 11.27 -15.18 -1.55
N SER A 146 10.63 -15.32 -2.70
CA SER A 146 9.58 -14.49 -3.28
C SER A 146 8.27 -14.62 -2.51
N TYR A 147 7.83 -13.56 -1.84
CA TYR A 147 6.48 -13.46 -1.27
C TYR A 147 5.89 -12.10 -1.62
N VAL A 148 5.45 -11.95 -2.87
CA VAL A 148 4.52 -10.87 -3.23
C VAL A 148 3.11 -11.43 -3.08
N PHE A 149 2.16 -10.61 -2.59
CA PHE A 149 0.75 -10.97 -2.56
C PHE A 149 0.28 -11.40 -3.96
N GLU A 150 -0.46 -12.50 -4.03
CA GLU A 150 -1.03 -13.02 -5.27
C GLU A 150 -1.93 -11.94 -5.90
N GLY A 151 -1.66 -11.52 -7.15
CA GLY A 151 -2.39 -10.46 -7.87
C GLY A 151 -1.77 -9.05 -7.86
N CYS A 152 -0.50 -8.90 -7.44
CA CYS A 152 0.29 -7.65 -7.53
C CYS A 152 1.30 -7.66 -8.70
N ASP A 153 0.88 -8.10 -9.88
CA ASP A 153 1.57 -7.91 -11.14
C ASP A 153 1.00 -6.68 -11.87
N ASP A 154 1.90 -5.80 -12.33
CA ASP A 154 1.65 -4.44 -12.87
C ASP A 154 0.89 -4.45 -14.23
N TYR A 155 0.07 -5.47 -14.52
CA TYR A 155 -0.78 -5.50 -15.70
C TYR A 155 -2.20 -5.10 -15.35
N ALA A 156 -2.51 -3.85 -15.70
CA ALA A 156 -3.84 -3.45 -16.09
C ALA A 156 -4.38 -4.37 -17.21
N GLU A 157 -5.08 -5.44 -16.83
CA GLU A 157 -6.06 -6.12 -17.70
C GLU A 157 -7.49 -5.83 -17.20
N PHE A 158 -7.71 -4.63 -16.64
CA PHE A 158 -9.07 -4.12 -16.43
C PHE A 158 -9.62 -3.35 -17.64
N GLU A 159 -8.81 -3.10 -18.67
CA GLU A 159 -9.25 -2.50 -19.93
C GLU A 159 -9.10 -3.50 -21.10
N LYS A 160 -9.94 -4.54 -21.10
CA LYS A 160 -10.41 -5.18 -22.34
C LYS A 160 -11.88 -5.56 -22.20
N VAL A 161 -12.75 -4.61 -22.50
CA VAL A 161 -14.00 -4.86 -23.23
C VAL A 161 -14.01 -3.94 -24.43
#